data_AF-A0A936Q2R6-F1
#
_entry.id   AF-A0A936Q2R6-F1
#
_cell.length_a   1.000
_cell.length_b   1.000
_cell.length_c   1.000
_cell.angle_alpha   90.00
_cell.angle_beta   90.00
_cell.angle_gamma   90.00
#
_symmetry.space_group_name_H-M   'P 1'
#
loop_
_entity.id
_entity.type
_entity.pdbx_description
1 polymer ?
#
loop_
_entity_poly.entity_id
_entity_poly.type
_entity_poly.pdbx_seq_one_letter_code
_entity_poly.pdbx_strand_id
1 'polypeptide(L)'
;MEFRPRLVSDDGRGRRRWRGFDIYVHWGGGAMHHHSELSFGQKRLIALIWRMGVGDHLPLLTDEMTNGLHAGWVQAIIDHLGPRQGFHAVQNPLLLDRYGPGRALKRSPGAS
;
A
#
# COMPACT_ATOMS: atom_id res chain seq x y z
N MET A 1 0.93 0.67 27.59
CA MET A 1 2.18 0.94 26.86
C MET A 1 1.95 2.25 26.12
N GLU A 2 2.55 3.34 26.58
CA GLU A 2 2.24 4.72 26.17
C GLU A 2 3.19 5.16 25.05
N PHE A 3 2.63 5.66 23.95
CA PHE A 3 3.33 5.99 22.71
C PHE A 3 4.02 7.36 22.81
N ARG A 4 5.36 7.42 22.71
CA ARG A 4 6.10 8.70 22.62
C ARG A 4 7.18 8.62 21.54
N PRO A 5 6.94 9.15 20.33
CA PRO A 5 7.98 9.25 19.31
C PRO A 5 9.19 10.00 19.89
N ARG A 6 10.36 9.38 19.80
CA ARG A 6 11.59 9.92 20.40
C ARG A 6 12.54 10.32 19.29
N LEU A 7 12.91 11.59 19.27
CA LEU A 7 14.04 12.07 18.48
C LEU A 7 15.31 11.42 19.03
N VAL A 8 16.02 10.69 18.18
CA VAL A 8 17.24 9.95 18.51
C VAL A 8 18.48 10.72 18.13
N SER A 9 18.43 11.46 17.01
CA SER A 9 19.50 12.37 16.61
C SER A 9 18.95 13.49 15.75
N ASP A 10 19.52 14.68 15.90
CA ASP A 10 19.36 15.83 15.00
C ASP A 10 20.77 16.35 14.71
N ASP A 11 21.12 16.45 13.43
CA ASP A 11 22.45 16.91 13.01
C ASP A 11 22.54 18.44 12.86
N GLY A 12 21.45 19.17 13.15
CA GLY A 12 21.38 20.62 12.99
C GLY A 12 21.40 21.10 11.54
N ARG A 13 21.44 20.19 10.56
CA ARG A 13 21.42 20.46 9.12
C ARG A 13 20.14 19.95 8.45
N GLY A 14 19.15 19.56 9.25
CA GLY A 14 17.83 19.12 8.80
C GLY A 14 17.64 17.60 8.78
N ARG A 15 18.64 16.79 9.14
CA ARG A 15 18.50 15.34 9.21
C ARG A 15 18.12 14.93 10.63
N ARG A 16 16.84 14.59 10.82
CA ARG A 16 16.31 14.05 12.08
C ARG A 16 16.10 12.55 12.00
N ARG A 17 16.56 11.81 13.01
CA ARG A 17 16.31 10.38 13.17
C ARG A 17 15.35 10.16 14.33
N TRP A 18 14.26 9.46 14.07
CA TRP A 18 13.23 9.13 15.06
C TRP A 18 13.23 7.63 15.38
N ARG A 19 12.88 7.26 16.60
CA ARG A 19 12.55 5.88 17.03
C ARG A 19 11.20 5.85 17.73
N GLY A 20 10.62 4.66 17.84
CA GLY A 20 9.41 4.43 18.64
C GLY A 20 8.13 4.22 17.86
N PHE A 21 8.20 3.68 16.63
CA PHE A 21 7.03 3.19 15.93
C PHE A 21 7.00 1.67 16.05
N ASP A 22 6.10 1.16 16.89
CA ASP A 22 5.74 -0.25 16.89
C ASP A 22 4.43 -0.40 16.13
N ILE A 23 4.41 -1.31 15.15
CA ILE A 23 3.21 -1.64 14.38
C ILE A 23 2.73 -2.99 14.88
N TYR A 24 1.50 -3.01 15.37
CA TYR A 24 0.79 -4.23 15.71
C TYR A 24 -0.39 -4.40 14.76
N VAL A 25 -0.60 -5.63 14.30
CA VAL A 25 -1.71 -5.94 13.41
C VAL A 25 -2.61 -6.98 14.04
N HIS A 26 -3.90 -6.71 13.99
CA HIS A 26 -4.95 -7.62 14.40
C HIS A 26 -5.60 -8.19 13.15
N TRP A 27 -5.52 -9.51 13.01
CA TRP A 27 -6.31 -10.24 12.03
C TRP A 27 -7.64 -10.63 12.67
N GLY A 28 -8.66 -10.96 11.89
CA GLY A 28 -10.03 -11.23 12.38
C GLY A 28 -10.17 -12.31 13.46
N GLY A 29 -9.12 -13.09 13.75
CA GLY A 29 -9.05 -14.08 14.83
C GLY A 29 -8.60 -13.54 16.20
N GLY A 30 -8.42 -12.22 16.36
CA GLY A 30 -8.13 -11.59 17.66
C GLY A 30 -6.67 -11.66 18.13
N ALA A 31 -5.82 -12.46 17.48
CA ALA A 31 -4.38 -12.47 17.73
C ALA A 31 -3.73 -11.15 17.26
N MET A 32 -2.89 -10.58 18.13
CA MET A 32 -2.09 -9.40 17.84
C MET A 32 -0.68 -9.83 17.45
N HIS A 33 -0.20 -9.36 16.31
CA HIS A 33 1.15 -9.67 15.82
C HIS A 33 1.99 -8.41 15.74
N HIS A 34 3.20 -8.48 16.29
CA HIS A 34 4.20 -7.43 16.14
C HIS A 34 4.75 -7.43 14.71
N HIS A 35 5.09 -6.26 14.18
CA HIS A 35 5.55 -6.14 12.80
C HIS A 35 6.77 -7.03 12.47
N SER A 36 7.61 -7.36 13.45
CA SER A 36 8.76 -8.25 13.24
C SER A 36 8.34 -9.66 12.84
N GLU A 37 7.18 -10.13 13.29
CA GLU A 37 6.61 -11.46 13.05
C GLU A 37 5.94 -11.57 11.68
N LEU A 38 5.74 -10.42 11.00
CA LEU A 38 5.09 -10.38 9.70
C LEU A 38 6.05 -10.77 8.57
N SER A 39 5.51 -11.52 7.60
CA SER A 39 6.19 -11.80 6.35
C SER A 39 6.50 -10.52 5.57
N PHE A 40 7.44 -10.59 4.63
CA PHE A 40 7.78 -9.47 3.77
C PHE A 40 6.55 -8.91 3.02
N GLY A 41 5.70 -9.80 2.48
CA GLY A 41 4.47 -9.42 1.80
C GLY A 41 3.45 -8.75 2.73
N GLN A 42 3.30 -9.23 3.97
CA GLN A 42 2.40 -8.60 4.95
C GLN A 42 2.86 -7.19 5.31
N LYS A 43 4.17 -6.98 5.52
CA LYS A 43 4.75 -5.65 5.77
C LYS A 43 4.47 -4.69 4.62
N ARG A 44 4.63 -5.15 3.37
CA ARG A 44 4.31 -4.36 2.18
C ARG A 44 2.83 -4.01 2.07
N LEU A 45 1.94 -4.96 2.36
CA LEU A 45 0.50 -4.74 2.35
C LEU A 45 0.13 -3.63 3.35
N ILE A 46 0.65 -3.69 4.57
CA ILE A 46 0.37 -2.68 5.61
C ILE A 46 0.90 -1.31 5.21
N ALA A 47 2.13 -1.23 4.70
CA ALA A 47 2.70 0.02 4.23
C ALA A 47 1.85 0.65 3.12
N LEU A 48 1.29 -0.17 2.22
CA LEU A 48 0.43 0.31 1.15
C LEU A 48 -0.93 0.77 1.65
N ILE A 49 -1.57 0.01 2.55
CA ILE A 49 -2.84 0.42 3.19
C ILE A 49 -2.65 1.75 3.94
N TRP A 50 -1.58 1.86 4.72
CA TRP A 50 -1.22 3.09 5.41
C TRP A 50 -1.06 4.26 4.43
N ARG A 51 -0.32 4.06 3.34
CA ARG A 51 -0.12 5.09 2.32
C ARG A 51 -1.44 5.52 1.67
N MET A 52 -2.36 4.58 1.44
CA MET A 52 -3.67 4.88 0.87
C MET A 52 -4.52 5.70 1.82
N GLY A 53 -4.51 5.39 3.12
CA GLY A 53 -5.28 6.11 4.14
C GLY A 53 -4.75 7.52 4.47
N VAL A 54 -3.43 7.74 4.48
CA VAL A 54 -2.84 9.04 4.87
C VAL A 54 -2.97 10.12 3.79
N GLY A 55 -3.15 9.74 2.52
CA GLY A 55 -3.19 10.71 1.42
C GLY A 55 -4.18 10.30 0.36
N ASP A 56 -5.39 9.96 0.77
CA ASP A 56 -6.54 9.59 -0.07
C ASP A 56 -6.81 10.55 -1.25
N HIS A 57 -6.60 11.84 -1.05
CA HIS A 57 -6.73 12.92 -2.04
C HIS A 57 -5.58 13.00 -3.06
N LEU A 58 -4.48 12.29 -2.84
CA LEU A 58 -3.31 12.32 -3.72
C LEU A 58 -3.29 11.13 -4.67
N PRO A 59 -2.72 11.24 -5.89
CA PRO A 59 -2.44 10.07 -6.71
C PRO A 59 -1.59 9.04 -5.96
N LEU A 60 -1.86 7.76 -6.20
CA LEU A 60 -1.03 6.68 -5.66
C LEU A 60 0.13 6.41 -6.61
N LEU A 61 1.35 6.71 -6.18
CA LEU A 61 2.58 6.37 -6.90
C LEU A 61 3.23 5.18 -6.21
N THR A 62 3.50 4.11 -6.96
CA THR A 62 4.19 2.92 -6.44
C THR A 62 5.19 2.39 -7.45
N ASP A 63 6.38 2.06 -6.96
CA ASP A 63 7.36 1.28 -7.70
C ASP A 63 7.31 -0.19 -7.26
N GLU A 64 7.31 -1.10 -8.22
CA GLU A 64 7.21 -2.54 -8.06
C GLU A 64 6.13 -3.00 -7.06
N MET A 65 4.93 -2.42 -7.12
CA MET A 65 3.86 -2.67 -6.13
C MET A 65 3.60 -4.15 -5.86
N THR A 66 3.66 -4.99 -6.90
CA THR A 66 3.42 -6.44 -6.83
C THR A 66 4.52 -7.25 -6.16
N ASN A 67 5.73 -6.73 -6.04
CA ASN A 67 6.87 -7.53 -5.62
C ASN A 67 6.68 -8.00 -4.16
N GLY A 68 6.61 -9.30 -3.95
CA GLY A 68 6.35 -9.90 -2.63
C GLY A 68 4.90 -9.84 -2.15
N LEU A 69 3.94 -9.30 -2.93
CA LEU A 69 2.51 -9.36 -2.60
C LEU A 69 1.82 -10.55 -3.28
N HIS A 70 0.91 -11.20 -2.56
CA HIS A 70 0.01 -12.19 -3.14
C HIS A 70 -0.92 -11.54 -4.18
N ALA A 71 -1.13 -12.18 -5.33
CA ALA A 71 -1.91 -11.61 -6.44
C ALA A 71 -3.35 -11.22 -6.04
N GLY A 72 -3.96 -11.97 -5.13
CA GLY A 72 -5.28 -11.65 -4.58
C GLY A 72 -5.30 -10.34 -3.76
N TRP A 73 -4.22 -10.01 -3.05
CA TRP A 73 -4.13 -8.75 -2.31
C TRP A 73 -3.91 -7.57 -3.25
N VAL A 74 -3.09 -7.76 -4.28
CA VAL A 74 -2.92 -6.76 -5.34
C VAL A 74 -4.26 -6.43 -5.99
N GLN A 75 -5.09 -7.44 -6.29
CA GLN A 75 -6.45 -7.22 -6.79
C GLN A 75 -7.30 -6.40 -5.82
N ALA A 76 -7.37 -6.83 -4.56
CA ALA A 76 -8.17 -6.13 -3.54
C ALA A 76 -7.74 -4.67 -3.36
N ILE A 77 -6.44 -4.38 -3.46
CA ILE A 77 -5.92 -3.00 -3.38
C ILE A 77 -6.36 -2.18 -4.60
N ILE A 78 -6.27 -2.74 -5.80
CA ILE A 78 -6.71 -2.05 -7.03
C ILE A 78 -8.20 -1.74 -6.97
N ASP A 79 -9.01 -2.70 -6.53
CA ASP A 79 -10.46 -2.51 -6.40
C ASP A 79 -10.77 -1.44 -5.33
N HIS A 80 -9.99 -1.42 -4.25
CA HIS A 80 -10.13 -0.41 -3.20
C HIS A 80 -9.71 1.01 -3.64
N LEU A 81 -8.75 1.15 -4.56
CA LEU A 81 -8.37 2.45 -5.13
C LEU A 81 -9.53 3.11 -5.89
N GLY A 82 -10.41 2.31 -6.50
CA GLY A 82 -11.58 2.79 -7.21
C GLY A 82 -11.22 3.85 -8.27
N PRO A 83 -11.81 5.07 -8.22
CA PRO A 83 -11.55 6.13 -9.20
C PRO A 83 -10.24 6.89 -8.97
N ARG A 84 -9.49 6.59 -7.91
CA ARG A 84 -8.25 7.29 -7.58
C ARG A 84 -7.19 7.03 -8.64
N GLN A 85 -6.58 8.09 -9.15
CA GLN A 85 -5.51 7.98 -10.13
C GLN A 85 -4.28 7.28 -9.52
N GLY A 86 -3.77 6.26 -10.22
CA GLY A 86 -2.60 5.48 -9.84
C GLY A 86 -1.53 5.48 -10.93
N PHE A 87 -0.27 5.64 -10.52
CA PHE A 87 0.91 5.47 -11.37
C PHE A 87 1.75 4.33 -10.79
N HIS A 88 1.83 3.23 -11.54
CA HIS A 88 2.47 2.00 -11.08
C HIS A 88 3.62 1.64 -12.03
N ALA A 89 4.86 1.75 -11.55
CA ALA A 89 6.00 1.18 -12.26
C ALA A 89 6.05 -0.32 -11.94
N VAL A 90 5.88 -1.16 -12.97
CA VAL A 90 5.68 -2.60 -12.80
C VAL A 90 6.48 -3.37 -13.83
N GLN A 91 7.27 -4.33 -13.35
CA GLN A 91 7.92 -5.34 -14.19
C GLN A 91 7.08 -6.61 -14.31
N ASN A 92 6.06 -6.77 -13.46
CA ASN A 92 5.19 -7.96 -13.45
C ASN A 92 4.03 -7.80 -14.46
N PRO A 93 3.88 -8.72 -15.43
CA PRO A 93 2.84 -8.65 -16.45
C PRO A 93 1.40 -8.71 -15.89
N LEU A 94 1.20 -9.25 -14.68
CA LEU A 94 -0.13 -9.32 -14.05
C LEU A 94 -0.78 -7.94 -13.80
N LEU A 95 0.02 -6.88 -13.64
CA LEU A 95 -0.51 -5.51 -13.56
C LEU A 95 -0.70 -4.88 -14.94
N LEU A 96 0.11 -5.26 -15.93
CA LEU A 96 -0.06 -4.84 -17.32
C LEU A 96 -1.34 -5.43 -17.93
N ASP A 97 -1.72 -6.66 -17.62
CA ASP A 97 -2.99 -7.24 -18.10
C ASP A 97 -4.23 -6.51 -17.53
N ARG A 98 -4.07 -5.85 -16.38
CA ARG A 98 -5.18 -5.17 -15.67
C ARG A 98 -5.28 -3.68 -15.98
N TYR A 99 -4.16 -3.02 -16.24
CA TYR A 99 -4.07 -1.59 -16.58
C TYR A 99 -3.74 -1.31 -18.05
N GLY A 100 -3.35 -2.34 -18.81
CA GLY A 100 -3.04 -2.24 -20.23
C GLY A 100 -4.29 -1.98 -21.10
N PRO A 101 -4.09 -1.72 -22.40
CA PRO A 101 -5.15 -1.32 -23.33
C PRO A 101 -6.32 -2.32 -23.48
N GLY A 102 -6.24 -3.52 -22.89
CA GLY A 102 -7.35 -4.49 -22.80
C GLY A 102 -8.55 -4.04 -21.95
N ARG A 103 -8.44 -2.92 -21.21
CA ARG A 103 -9.58 -2.30 -20.49
C ARG A 103 -10.03 -0.97 -21.10
N ALA A 104 -9.65 -0.68 -22.36
CA ALA A 104 -10.27 0.38 -23.12
C ALA A 104 -11.77 0.09 -23.27
N LEU A 105 -12.59 0.82 -22.50
CA LEU A 105 -14.00 1.11 -22.77
C LEU A 105 -14.82 -0.08 -23.31
N LYS A 106 -15.21 -1.03 -22.44
CA LYS A 106 -16.56 -1.60 -22.60
C LYS A 106 -17.56 -0.52 -22.17
N ARG A 107 -17.79 0.46 -23.04
CA ARG A 107 -19.04 1.23 -23.02
C ARG A 107 -20.15 0.22 -23.27
N SER A 108 -21.08 0.09 -22.32
CA SER A 108 -22.31 -0.67 -22.56
C SER A 108 -22.96 -0.13 -23.83
N PRO A 109 -23.35 -1.00 -24.80
CA PRO A 109 -24.16 -0.56 -25.92
C PRO A 109 -25.55 -0.22 -25.39
N GLY A 110 -25.98 1.02 -25.65
CA GLY A 110 -27.35 1.54 -25.60
C GLY A 110 -28.32 0.96 -24.55
N ALA A 111 -28.67 1.77 -23.56
CA ALA A 111 -30.03 1.74 -23.04
C ALA A 111 -30.82 2.80 -23.83
N SER A 112 -31.72 2.28 -24.66
CA SER A 112 -32.77 2.98 -25.41
C SER A 112 -33.73 3.73 -24.49
#